data_AF-A0A953NTH2-F1
#
_entry.id   AF-A0A953NTH2-F1
#
_cell.length_a   1.000
_cell.length_b   1.000
_cell.length_c   1.000
_cell.angle_alpha   90.00
_cell.angle_beta   90.00
_cell.angle_gamma   90.00
#
_symmetry.space_group_name_H-M   'P 1'
#
loop_
_entity.id
_entity.type
_entity.pdbx_description
1 polymer ?
#
loop_
_entity_poly.entity_id
_entity_poly.type
_entity_poly.pdbx_seq_one_letter_code
_entity_poly.pdbx_strand_id
1 'polypeptide(L)'
;TIVFANSRLHTEVLLTYLQKANPAKPGGPEPIRGYRGGYLPGERREVERGLRDGHVRGVVATNALELGIDIGSLDASVMAGYAGSIASTWQRAGRAGRRSGTSCAVLVASSAPLDQFIVQHPDYFFGRSPEHAYVQPDNLEILVNHLKCAAFELPIAPDDKLGGADVPELCQRLADAGFLHRSGGHWHWVQEAYPADTVSLRSVTSDNFIIINLGSDLPSEGDGRPEVIGEVDFSSALTTVHPKAIYLHQGQQYHVERLDFDERKAYVRPVDVDYYTDAIRYTQVRVLEIADEERIAGPAARAHGDVLVRSQVIGFKKIKFFTNENVGDGKLELPENEMHTTAFWITLERALLEALPFPLSDRQSGIFGLLYALESMATLLLMCDRRDLGTAVGERPPSPGVETTWQEFTTATTDPTQMKEFFEPNLYLYDAYPGGIGFSEPLYRVHDLLLRRTRELIAACPCESGCPSCVGPAGEKSERTKEAALAILERLCA
;
A
#
# COMPACT_ATOMS: atom_id res chain seq x y z
N THR A 1 -19.72 -12.51 -14.77
CA THR A 1 -18.82 -11.34 -14.89
C THR A 1 -17.92 -11.27 -13.69
N ILE A 2 -16.64 -10.94 -13.88
CA ILE A 2 -15.73 -10.59 -12.78
C ILE A 2 -15.50 -9.09 -12.78
N VAL A 3 -15.48 -8.50 -11.60
CA VAL A 3 -15.17 -7.09 -11.38
C VAL A 3 -13.96 -7.01 -10.45
N PHE A 4 -12.86 -6.44 -10.91
CA PHE A 4 -11.66 -6.25 -10.11
C PHE A 4 -11.62 -4.86 -9.50
N ALA A 5 -11.34 -4.79 -8.20
CA ALA A 5 -11.08 -3.54 -7.47
C ALA A 5 -9.67 -3.57 -6.86
N ASN A 6 -9.05 -2.39 -6.73
CA ASN A 6 -7.66 -2.26 -6.28
C ASN A 6 -7.48 -2.30 -4.75
N SER A 7 -8.55 -2.26 -3.97
CA SER A 7 -8.48 -2.37 -2.50
C SER A 7 -9.59 -3.26 -1.96
N ARG A 8 -9.36 -3.80 -0.75
CA ARG A 8 -10.36 -4.62 -0.04
C ARG A 8 -11.61 -3.80 0.29
N LEU A 9 -11.43 -2.56 0.73
CA LEU A 9 -12.54 -1.65 1.02
C LEU A 9 -13.40 -1.39 -0.22
N HIS A 10 -12.78 -1.03 -1.34
CA HIS A 10 -13.51 -0.79 -2.60
C HIS A 10 -14.17 -2.06 -3.14
N THR A 11 -13.58 -3.24 -2.91
CA THR A 11 -14.21 -4.54 -3.26
C THR A 11 -15.55 -4.70 -2.53
N GLU A 12 -15.57 -4.46 -1.22
CA GLU A 12 -16.78 -4.61 -0.40
C GLU A 12 -17.83 -3.50 -0.65
N VAL A 13 -17.38 -2.26 -0.86
CA VAL A 13 -18.27 -1.14 -1.22
C VAL A 13 -18.94 -1.40 -2.56
N LEU A 14 -18.16 -1.81 -3.58
CA LEU A 14 -18.69 -2.12 -4.91
C LEU A 14 -19.61 -3.35 -4.88
N LEU A 15 -19.27 -4.37 -4.09
CA LEU A 15 -20.12 -5.54 -3.86
C LEU A 15 -21.47 -5.12 -3.28
N THR A 16 -21.46 -4.30 -2.22
CA THR A 16 -22.67 -3.76 -1.59
C THR A 16 -23.56 -3.05 -2.61
N TYR A 17 -22.98 -2.24 -3.50
CA TYR A 17 -23.74 -1.51 -4.52
C TYR A 17 -24.33 -2.44 -5.57
N LEU A 18 -23.56 -3.42 -6.02
CA LEU A 18 -24.01 -4.37 -7.05
C LEU A 18 -25.10 -5.30 -6.53
N GLN A 19 -24.99 -5.78 -5.28
CA GLN A 19 -26.03 -6.59 -4.63
C GLN A 19 -27.32 -5.79 -4.43
N LYS A 20 -27.22 -4.53 -3.96
CA LYS A 20 -28.40 -3.64 -3.82
C LYS A 20 -29.07 -3.35 -5.17
N ALA A 21 -28.30 -3.19 -6.24
CA ALA A 21 -28.83 -2.99 -7.59
C ALA A 21 -29.39 -4.28 -8.22
N ASN A 22 -28.97 -5.46 -7.75
CA ASN A 22 -29.34 -6.76 -8.29
C ASN A 22 -29.75 -7.72 -7.16
N PRO A 23 -30.82 -7.41 -6.41
CA PRO A 23 -31.19 -8.19 -5.23
C PRO A 23 -31.49 -9.64 -5.60
N ALA A 24 -31.03 -10.57 -4.76
CA ALA A 24 -31.35 -11.99 -4.91
C ALA A 24 -32.86 -12.22 -4.94
N LYS A 25 -33.28 -13.29 -5.65
CA LYS A 25 -34.68 -13.75 -5.57
C LYS A 25 -34.96 -14.21 -4.14
N PRO A 26 -36.16 -13.97 -3.57
CA PRO A 26 -36.50 -14.44 -2.24
C PRO A 26 -36.22 -15.95 -2.06
N GLY A 27 -35.42 -16.30 -1.06
CA GLY A 27 -35.01 -17.68 -0.76
C GLY A 27 -33.97 -18.28 -1.72
N GLY A 28 -33.48 -17.52 -2.71
CA GLY A 28 -32.39 -17.92 -3.59
C GLY A 28 -31.04 -17.45 -3.07
N PRO A 29 -29.93 -18.10 -3.49
CA PRO A 29 -28.59 -17.65 -3.14
C PRO A 29 -28.28 -16.31 -3.80
N GLU A 30 -27.38 -15.54 -3.18
CA GLU A 30 -26.92 -14.26 -3.70
C GLU A 30 -26.16 -14.48 -5.04
N PRO A 31 -26.66 -13.93 -6.17
CA PRO A 31 -26.02 -14.12 -7.47
C PRO A 31 -24.69 -13.39 -7.62
N ILE A 32 -24.41 -12.39 -6.78
CA ILE A 32 -23.18 -11.59 -6.83
C ILE A 32 -22.40 -11.73 -5.52
N ARG A 33 -21.20 -12.30 -5.59
CA ARG A 33 -20.36 -12.60 -4.41
C ARG A 33 -19.10 -11.75 -4.39
N GLY A 34 -18.54 -11.54 -3.20
CA GLY A 34 -17.19 -11.00 -3.05
C GLY A 34 -16.13 -12.08 -3.18
N TYR A 35 -14.88 -11.69 -3.44
CA TYR A 35 -13.71 -12.56 -3.25
C TYR A 35 -12.46 -11.77 -2.84
N ARG A 36 -11.95 -12.02 -1.63
CA ARG A 36 -10.67 -11.47 -1.14
C ARG A 36 -9.97 -12.45 -0.21
N GLY A 37 -8.66 -12.27 -0.05
CA GLY A 37 -7.81 -13.18 0.74
C GLY A 37 -8.25 -13.36 2.21
N GLY A 38 -8.82 -12.33 2.84
CA GLY A 38 -9.25 -12.36 4.24
C GLY A 38 -10.58 -13.06 4.52
N TYR A 39 -11.18 -13.72 3.52
CA TYR A 39 -12.34 -14.59 3.71
C TYR A 39 -11.91 -15.98 4.15
N LEU A 40 -12.82 -16.66 4.84
CA LEU A 40 -12.57 -18.01 5.31
C LEU A 40 -12.30 -18.96 4.13
N PRO A 41 -11.43 -19.97 4.29
CA PRO A 41 -11.18 -20.95 3.24
C PRO A 41 -12.46 -21.65 2.73
N GLY A 42 -13.42 -21.90 3.62
CA GLY A 42 -14.71 -22.49 3.27
C GLY A 42 -15.53 -21.61 2.33
N GLU A 43 -15.64 -20.33 2.64
CA GLU A 43 -16.36 -19.33 1.85
C GLU A 43 -15.72 -19.14 0.48
N ARG A 44 -14.39 -19.05 0.41
CA ARG A 44 -13.67 -18.92 -0.87
C ARG A 44 -13.94 -20.13 -1.77
N ARG A 45 -13.89 -21.35 -1.24
CA ARG A 45 -14.22 -22.57 -1.99
C ARG A 45 -15.67 -22.61 -2.44
N GLU A 46 -16.60 -22.08 -1.64
CA GLU A 46 -18.00 -21.95 -2.03
C GLU A 46 -18.17 -20.98 -3.20
N VAL A 47 -17.53 -19.81 -3.16
CA VAL A 47 -17.56 -18.83 -4.27
C VAL A 47 -16.91 -19.37 -5.53
N GLU A 48 -15.78 -20.08 -5.42
CA GLU A 48 -15.09 -20.72 -6.55
C GLU A 48 -15.97 -21.78 -7.22
N ARG A 49 -16.61 -22.65 -6.42
CA ARG A 49 -17.60 -23.62 -6.90
C ARG A 49 -18.82 -22.90 -7.50
N GLY A 50 -19.25 -21.83 -6.85
CA GLY A 50 -20.11 -20.75 -7.33
C GLY A 50 -20.00 -20.44 -8.81
N LEU A 51 -18.81 -19.97 -9.12
CA LEU A 51 -18.44 -19.49 -10.44
C LEU A 51 -18.35 -20.64 -11.44
N ARG A 52 -17.79 -21.77 -11.02
CA ARG A 52 -17.63 -22.97 -11.87
C ARG A 52 -18.97 -23.58 -12.28
N ASP A 53 -19.89 -23.71 -11.34
CA ASP A 53 -21.21 -24.32 -11.56
C ASP A 53 -22.23 -23.32 -12.15
N GLY A 54 -21.87 -22.04 -12.23
CA GLY A 54 -22.69 -20.98 -12.83
C GLY A 54 -23.84 -20.45 -11.95
N HIS A 55 -23.87 -20.81 -10.66
CA HIS A 55 -24.85 -20.25 -9.72
C HIS A 55 -24.46 -18.86 -9.22
N VAL A 56 -23.16 -18.55 -9.17
CA VAL A 56 -22.65 -17.19 -8.98
C VAL A 56 -22.48 -16.54 -10.35
N ARG A 57 -23.29 -15.52 -10.61
CA ARG A 57 -23.36 -14.79 -11.89
C ARG A 57 -22.31 -13.68 -11.97
N GLY A 58 -21.96 -13.10 -10.82
CA GLY A 58 -21.01 -12.01 -10.68
C GLY A 58 -20.07 -12.23 -9.51
N VAL A 59 -18.81 -11.86 -9.66
CA VAL A 59 -17.87 -11.80 -8.53
C VAL A 59 -17.13 -10.46 -8.52
N VAL A 60 -17.04 -9.84 -7.35
CA VAL A 60 -16.22 -8.65 -7.12
C VAL A 60 -14.99 -9.07 -6.34
N ALA A 61 -13.79 -8.85 -6.88
CA ALA A 61 -12.57 -9.40 -6.33
C ALA A 61 -11.43 -8.38 -6.26
N THR A 62 -10.51 -8.61 -5.31
CA THR A 62 -9.18 -7.99 -5.34
C THR A 62 -8.27 -8.72 -6.34
N ASN A 63 -6.96 -8.48 -6.28
CA ASN A 63 -5.94 -9.28 -6.96
C ASN A 63 -5.93 -10.78 -6.59
N ALA A 64 -6.73 -11.22 -5.60
CA ALA A 64 -6.79 -12.61 -5.17
C ALA A 64 -7.29 -13.58 -6.27
N LEU A 65 -8.02 -13.07 -7.28
CA LEU A 65 -8.41 -13.85 -8.46
C LEU A 65 -7.56 -13.53 -9.71
N GLU A 66 -6.43 -12.82 -9.59
CA GLU A 66 -5.54 -12.54 -10.72
C GLU A 66 -4.86 -13.81 -11.25
N LEU A 67 -4.26 -14.62 -10.37
CA LEU A 67 -3.47 -15.80 -10.77
C LEU A 67 -3.87 -17.09 -10.00
N GLY A 68 -3.73 -18.24 -10.66
CA GLY A 68 -3.62 -19.54 -9.97
C GLY A 68 -4.90 -20.32 -9.63
N ILE A 69 -6.10 -19.75 -9.81
CA ILE A 69 -7.36 -20.45 -9.49
C ILE A 69 -8.17 -20.74 -10.75
N ASP A 70 -8.59 -22.00 -10.90
CA ASP A 70 -9.53 -22.45 -11.94
C ASP A 70 -10.98 -22.21 -11.49
N ILE A 71 -11.44 -20.97 -11.71
CA ILE A 71 -12.84 -20.55 -11.53
C ILE A 71 -13.69 -20.79 -12.79
N GLY A 72 -13.17 -21.53 -13.78
CA GLY A 72 -13.75 -21.64 -15.10
C GLY A 72 -13.55 -20.37 -15.94
N SER A 73 -14.28 -20.29 -17.06
CA SER A 73 -14.19 -19.17 -18.00
C SER A 73 -15.36 -18.21 -17.83
N LEU A 74 -15.08 -16.94 -17.54
CA LEU A 74 -16.08 -15.89 -17.48
C LEU A 74 -16.24 -15.19 -18.84
N ASP A 75 -17.41 -14.60 -19.06
CA ASP A 75 -17.71 -13.94 -20.34
C ASP A 75 -17.22 -12.48 -20.38
N ALA A 76 -17.12 -11.83 -19.21
CA ALA A 76 -16.71 -10.44 -19.09
C ALA A 76 -15.87 -10.18 -17.84
N SER A 77 -14.83 -9.34 -18.00
CA SER A 77 -13.96 -8.81 -16.94
C SER A 77 -14.06 -7.29 -16.92
N VAL A 78 -14.34 -6.70 -15.77
CA VAL A 78 -14.40 -5.25 -15.57
C VAL A 78 -13.34 -4.88 -14.54
N MET A 79 -12.47 -3.93 -14.86
CA MET A 79 -11.42 -3.45 -13.97
C MET A 79 -11.79 -2.03 -13.52
N ALA A 80 -12.08 -1.87 -12.23
CA ALA A 80 -12.36 -0.59 -11.60
C ALA A 80 -11.04 0.13 -11.28
N GLY A 81 -10.45 0.74 -12.30
CA GLY A 81 -9.14 1.36 -12.29
C GLY A 81 -8.04 0.46 -12.86
N TYR A 82 -6.92 1.08 -13.22
CA TYR A 82 -5.73 0.36 -13.70
C TYR A 82 -5.17 -0.54 -12.60
N ALA A 83 -4.68 -1.73 -12.93
CA ALA A 83 -4.27 -2.72 -11.94
C ALA A 83 -2.95 -2.39 -11.23
N GLY A 84 -2.31 -1.26 -11.56
CA GLY A 84 -0.96 -0.89 -11.13
C GLY A 84 0.10 -1.28 -12.15
N SER A 85 -0.08 -2.44 -12.81
CA SER A 85 0.83 -2.95 -13.84
C SER A 85 0.09 -3.47 -15.08
N ILE A 86 0.76 -3.43 -16.23
CA ILE A 86 0.40 -4.03 -17.51
C ILE A 86 0.22 -5.53 -17.30
N ALA A 87 1.15 -6.20 -16.62
CA ALA A 87 1.07 -7.62 -16.30
C ALA A 87 -0.22 -7.98 -15.55
N SER A 88 -0.51 -7.32 -14.43
CA SER A 88 -1.74 -7.57 -13.65
C SER A 88 -2.98 -7.20 -14.46
N THR A 89 -2.95 -6.14 -15.25
CA THR A 89 -4.09 -5.74 -16.11
C THR A 89 -4.39 -6.82 -17.15
N TRP A 90 -3.36 -7.39 -17.79
CA TRP A 90 -3.52 -8.51 -18.72
C TRP A 90 -3.99 -9.80 -18.03
N GLN A 91 -3.50 -10.09 -16.83
CA GLN A 91 -3.95 -11.24 -16.04
C GLN A 91 -5.44 -11.10 -15.67
N ARG A 92 -5.88 -9.92 -15.24
CA ARG A 92 -7.30 -9.60 -14.96
C ARG A 92 -8.16 -9.68 -16.21
N ALA A 93 -7.69 -9.16 -17.34
CA ALA A 93 -8.39 -9.25 -18.62
C ALA A 93 -8.52 -10.71 -19.07
N GLY A 94 -7.47 -11.52 -18.90
CA GLY A 94 -7.42 -12.94 -19.24
C GLY A 94 -8.37 -13.83 -18.42
N ARG A 95 -8.98 -13.31 -17.36
CA ARG A 95 -10.07 -14.02 -16.64
C ARG A 95 -11.38 -14.06 -17.41
N ALA A 96 -11.53 -13.22 -18.44
CA ALA A 96 -12.63 -13.30 -19.39
C ALA A 96 -12.16 -13.90 -20.72
N GLY A 97 -12.84 -14.95 -21.17
CA GLY A 97 -12.46 -15.67 -22.39
C GLY A 97 -12.75 -17.16 -22.28
N ARG A 98 -13.59 -17.68 -23.20
CA ARG A 98 -13.83 -19.12 -23.36
C ARG A 98 -13.07 -19.64 -24.58
N ARG A 99 -12.90 -20.96 -24.69
CA ARG A 99 -12.39 -21.61 -25.92
C ARG A 99 -13.27 -21.33 -27.15
N SER A 100 -14.55 -21.04 -26.95
CA SER A 100 -15.50 -20.70 -28.01
C SER A 100 -16.48 -19.63 -27.51
N GLY A 101 -16.62 -18.52 -28.26
CA GLY A 101 -17.53 -17.42 -27.95
C GLY A 101 -16.80 -16.08 -27.78
N THR A 102 -17.57 -14.99 -27.79
CA THR A 102 -17.06 -13.64 -27.59
C THR A 102 -16.85 -13.36 -26.10
N SER A 103 -15.74 -12.72 -25.74
CA SER A 103 -15.53 -12.17 -24.39
C SER A 103 -15.23 -10.68 -24.45
N CYS A 104 -15.34 -10.01 -23.30
CA CYS A 104 -15.05 -8.59 -23.18
C CYS A 104 -14.22 -8.30 -21.92
N ALA A 105 -13.21 -7.45 -22.05
CA ALA A 105 -12.49 -6.85 -20.93
C ALA A 105 -12.69 -5.33 -20.99
N VAL A 106 -13.15 -4.74 -19.89
CA VAL A 106 -13.43 -3.29 -19.79
C VAL A 106 -12.57 -2.71 -18.68
N LEU A 107 -11.68 -1.78 -19.03
CA LEU A 107 -10.98 -0.94 -18.06
C LEU A 107 -11.78 0.34 -17.83
N VAL A 108 -12.31 0.53 -16.62
CA VAL A 108 -12.98 1.77 -16.21
C VAL A 108 -11.97 2.61 -15.44
N ALA A 109 -11.32 3.54 -16.15
CA ALA A 109 -10.31 4.40 -15.56
C ALA A 109 -10.90 5.35 -14.51
N SER A 110 -10.20 5.46 -13.38
CA SER A 110 -10.47 6.47 -12.36
C SER A 110 -9.81 7.80 -12.71
N SER A 111 -9.97 8.80 -11.85
CA SER A 111 -9.31 10.09 -12.01
C SER A 111 -7.83 10.08 -11.62
N ALA A 112 -7.28 8.97 -11.13
CA ALA A 112 -5.87 8.84 -10.76
C ALA A 112 -4.94 9.15 -11.96
N PRO A 113 -3.73 9.70 -11.74
CA PRO A 113 -2.86 10.13 -12.84
C PRO A 113 -2.44 8.97 -13.74
N LEU A 114 -2.16 7.82 -13.13
CA LEU A 114 -1.74 6.61 -13.84
C LEU A 114 -2.87 6.08 -14.74
N ASP A 115 -4.10 6.02 -14.25
CA ASP A 115 -5.28 5.61 -15.02
C ASP A 115 -5.49 6.53 -16.23
N GLN A 116 -5.42 7.85 -16.02
CA GLN A 116 -5.59 8.83 -17.09
C GLN A 116 -4.47 8.75 -18.12
N PHE A 117 -3.23 8.56 -17.68
CA PHE A 117 -2.09 8.34 -18.58
C PHE A 117 -2.30 7.12 -19.47
N ILE A 118 -2.72 5.98 -18.89
CA ILE A 118 -2.96 4.74 -19.64
C ILE A 118 -4.06 4.93 -20.70
N VAL A 119 -5.15 5.64 -20.37
CA VAL A 119 -6.25 5.89 -21.32
C VAL A 119 -5.88 6.90 -22.41
N GLN A 120 -5.09 7.92 -22.09
CA GLN A 120 -4.64 8.92 -23.07
C GLN A 120 -3.52 8.40 -23.98
N HIS A 121 -2.79 7.38 -23.53
CA HIS A 121 -1.69 6.75 -24.26
C HIS A 121 -1.91 5.24 -24.42
N PRO A 122 -2.95 4.79 -25.15
CA PRO A 122 -3.24 3.37 -25.32
C PRO A 122 -2.07 2.62 -25.99
N ASP A 123 -1.34 3.28 -26.89
CA ASP A 123 -0.15 2.71 -27.54
C ASP A 123 0.96 2.36 -26.54
N TYR A 124 1.04 3.08 -25.40
CA TYR A 124 1.97 2.71 -24.33
C TYR A 124 1.56 1.37 -23.71
N PHE A 125 0.27 1.20 -23.39
CA PHE A 125 -0.24 -0.02 -22.78
C PHE A 125 -0.17 -1.24 -23.72
N PHE A 126 -0.51 -1.07 -25.00
CA PHE A 126 -0.51 -2.17 -25.99
C PHE A 126 0.85 -2.43 -26.65
N GLY A 127 1.74 -1.43 -26.68
CA GLY A 127 3.03 -1.50 -27.37
C GLY A 127 4.22 -1.85 -26.47
N ARG A 128 4.09 -1.75 -25.15
CA ARG A 128 5.16 -2.09 -24.19
C ARG A 128 5.08 -3.56 -23.77
N SER A 129 6.26 -4.16 -23.54
CA SER A 129 6.37 -5.44 -22.85
C SER A 129 5.96 -5.30 -21.38
N PRO A 130 5.42 -6.35 -20.72
CA PRO A 130 5.21 -6.36 -19.28
C PRO A 130 6.46 -5.99 -18.48
N GLU A 131 6.21 -5.56 -17.24
CA GLU A 131 7.15 -4.96 -16.30
C GLU A 131 8.40 -5.81 -15.99
N HIS A 132 9.45 -5.14 -15.49
CA HIS A 132 10.62 -5.81 -14.93
C HIS A 132 10.33 -6.21 -13.48
N ALA A 133 10.62 -7.47 -13.13
CA ALA A 133 10.63 -7.89 -11.75
C ALA A 133 11.93 -7.41 -11.10
N TYR A 134 11.81 -6.47 -10.16
CA TYR A 134 12.91 -6.12 -9.27
C TYR A 134 12.91 -7.08 -8.08
N VAL A 135 14.10 -7.55 -7.73
CA VAL A 135 14.34 -8.33 -6.51
C VAL A 135 15.57 -7.74 -5.85
N GLN A 136 15.53 -7.56 -4.53
CA GLN A 136 16.69 -7.18 -3.75
C GLN A 136 17.17 -8.39 -2.94
N PRO A 137 18.01 -9.27 -3.55
CA PRO A 137 18.46 -10.50 -2.89
C PRO A 137 19.34 -10.22 -1.67
N ASP A 138 19.98 -9.04 -1.63
CA ASP A 138 20.84 -8.60 -0.53
C ASP A 138 20.05 -7.80 0.54
N ASN A 139 18.71 -7.87 0.55
CA ASN A 139 17.91 -7.34 1.66
C ASN A 139 18.34 -8.04 2.96
N LEU A 140 18.92 -7.26 3.88
CA LEU A 140 19.55 -7.77 5.09
C LEU A 140 18.58 -8.57 5.97
N GLU A 141 17.32 -8.13 6.07
CA GLU A 141 16.30 -8.81 6.88
C GLU A 141 15.96 -10.19 6.32
N ILE A 142 15.74 -10.26 5.00
CA ILE A 142 15.51 -11.53 4.28
C ILE A 142 16.73 -12.43 4.44
N LEU A 143 17.93 -11.89 4.20
CA LEU A 143 19.17 -12.64 4.20
C LEU A 143 19.50 -13.20 5.58
N VAL A 144 19.34 -12.42 6.65
CA VAL A 144 19.52 -12.89 8.04
C VAL A 144 18.54 -14.00 8.38
N ASN A 145 17.28 -13.86 8.01
CA ASN A 145 16.27 -14.88 8.27
C ASN A 145 16.56 -16.19 7.51
N HIS A 146 16.93 -16.10 6.23
CA HIS A 146 17.34 -17.26 5.45
C HIS A 146 18.66 -17.87 5.94
N LEU A 147 19.61 -17.08 6.42
CA LEU A 147 20.86 -17.56 7.00
C LEU A 147 20.62 -18.35 8.30
N LYS A 148 19.67 -17.92 9.15
CA LYS A 148 19.24 -18.69 10.32
C LYS A 148 18.65 -20.04 9.92
N CYS A 149 17.78 -20.07 8.92
CA CYS A 149 17.22 -21.31 8.37
C CYS A 149 18.32 -22.21 7.79
N ALA A 150 19.23 -21.65 6.98
CA ALA A 150 20.33 -22.40 6.39
C ALA A 150 21.25 -23.01 7.46
N ALA A 151 21.59 -22.25 8.51
CA ALA A 151 22.44 -22.73 9.60
C ALA A 151 21.76 -23.80 10.48
N PHE A 152 20.43 -23.79 10.56
CA PHE A 152 19.64 -24.86 11.19
C PHE A 152 19.66 -26.13 10.34
N GLU A 153 19.52 -26.00 9.02
CA GLU A 153 19.54 -27.13 8.08
C GLU A 153 20.91 -27.79 8.01
N LEU A 154 21.98 -27.00 7.84
CA LEU A 154 23.36 -27.46 7.72
C LEU A 154 24.34 -26.45 8.34
N PRO A 155 25.43 -26.89 9.00
CA PRO A 155 26.46 -25.99 9.50
C PRO A 155 27.10 -25.16 8.38
N ILE A 156 27.19 -23.85 8.57
CA ILE A 156 27.72 -22.92 7.56
C ILE A 156 29.25 -22.93 7.60
N ALA A 157 29.88 -23.22 6.47
CA ALA A 157 31.33 -23.17 6.30
C ALA A 157 31.84 -21.73 6.16
N PRO A 158 33.11 -21.43 6.50
CA PRO A 158 33.68 -20.08 6.35
C PRO A 158 33.68 -19.51 4.92
N ASP A 159 33.67 -20.40 3.93
CA ASP A 159 33.73 -20.09 2.51
C ASP A 159 32.37 -20.19 1.80
N ASP A 160 31.30 -20.52 2.55
CA ASP A 160 29.94 -20.49 2.04
C ASP A 160 29.56 -19.07 1.62
N LYS A 161 28.81 -18.98 0.52
CA LYS A 161 28.39 -17.71 -0.07
C LYS A 161 26.88 -17.65 -0.16
N LEU A 162 26.32 -16.50 0.21
CA LEU A 162 24.90 -16.20 0.12
C LEU A 162 24.73 -14.82 -0.54
N GLY A 163 24.52 -14.81 -1.86
CA GLY A 163 24.43 -13.56 -2.62
C GLY A 163 25.73 -12.75 -2.60
N GLY A 164 25.60 -11.43 -2.45
CA GLY A 164 26.72 -10.50 -2.30
C GLY A 164 27.15 -10.27 -0.85
N ALA A 165 26.53 -10.91 0.14
CA ALA A 165 26.72 -10.60 1.54
C ALA A 165 28.03 -11.15 2.15
N ASP A 166 28.53 -10.43 3.16
CA ASP A 166 29.61 -10.90 4.03
C ASP A 166 29.05 -11.92 5.04
N VAL A 167 28.89 -13.16 4.58
CA VAL A 167 28.40 -14.28 5.39
C VAL A 167 29.21 -14.45 6.68
N PRO A 168 30.56 -14.41 6.68
CA PRO A 168 31.35 -14.46 7.91
C PRO A 168 30.98 -13.38 8.94
N GLU A 169 30.80 -12.13 8.52
CA GLU A 169 30.39 -11.05 9.42
C GLU A 169 28.99 -11.31 10.00
N LEU A 170 28.03 -11.71 9.16
CA LEU A 170 26.66 -11.98 9.60
C LEU A 170 26.58 -13.17 10.56
N CYS A 171 27.33 -14.24 10.29
CA CYS A 171 27.43 -15.38 11.18
C CYS A 171 28.03 -14.99 12.53
N GLN A 172 29.04 -14.12 12.55
CA GLN A 172 29.61 -13.60 13.79
C GLN A 172 28.57 -12.80 14.58
N ARG A 173 27.84 -11.89 13.93
CA ARG A 173 26.77 -11.12 14.59
C ARG A 173 25.65 -12.02 15.14
N LEU A 174 25.27 -13.06 14.40
CA LEU A 174 24.28 -14.05 14.85
C LEU A 174 24.80 -14.89 16.03
N ALA A 175 26.10 -15.19 16.06
CA ALA A 175 26.72 -15.87 17.18
C ALA A 175 26.78 -14.99 18.43
N ASP A 176 27.12 -13.71 18.26
CA ASP A 176 27.11 -12.72 19.34
C ASP A 176 25.70 -12.52 19.91
N ALA A 177 24.68 -12.60 19.06
CA ALA A 177 23.26 -12.61 19.45
C ALA A 177 22.78 -13.97 20.00
N GLY A 178 23.65 -14.97 20.10
CA GLY A 178 23.36 -16.28 20.70
C GLY A 178 22.60 -17.27 19.80
N PHE A 179 22.46 -17.00 18.50
CA PHE A 179 21.80 -17.90 17.55
C PHE A 179 22.73 -18.99 17.01
N LEU A 180 24.01 -18.65 16.83
CA LEU A 180 25.02 -19.55 16.26
C LEU A 180 26.19 -19.80 17.23
N HIS A 181 26.88 -20.91 17.04
CA HIS A 181 28.13 -21.21 17.72
C HIS A 181 29.18 -21.71 16.74
N ARG A 182 30.41 -21.22 16.85
CA ARG A 182 31.51 -21.62 15.99
C ARG A 182 32.21 -22.85 16.56
N SER A 183 32.20 -23.95 15.82
CA SER A 183 32.90 -25.19 16.18
C SER A 183 33.47 -25.87 14.93
N GLY A 184 34.69 -26.41 15.02
CA GLY A 184 35.34 -27.09 13.88
C GLY A 184 35.48 -26.21 12.64
N GLY A 185 35.59 -24.88 12.82
CA GLY A 185 35.62 -23.91 11.73
C GLY A 185 34.25 -23.54 11.15
N HIS A 186 33.20 -24.28 11.45
CA HIS A 186 31.85 -24.07 10.92
C HIS A 186 30.96 -23.36 11.95
N TRP A 187 29.88 -22.75 11.48
CA TRP A 187 28.86 -22.14 12.31
C TRP A 187 27.66 -23.08 12.44
N HIS A 188 27.31 -23.42 13.68
CA HIS A 188 26.22 -24.33 14.00
C HIS A 188 25.08 -23.57 14.67
N TRP A 189 23.85 -23.91 14.32
CA TRP A 189 22.66 -23.45 15.06
C TRP A 189 22.64 -24.03 16.47
N VAL A 190 22.31 -23.20 17.47
CA VAL A 190 22.30 -23.61 18.89
C VAL A 190 20.97 -23.41 19.61
N GLN A 191 19.99 -22.79 18.96
CA GLN A 191 18.67 -22.59 19.56
C GLN A 191 17.80 -23.84 19.39
N GLU A 192 16.92 -24.10 20.36
CA GLU A 192 15.93 -25.18 20.22
C GLU A 192 14.81 -24.81 19.24
N ALA A 193 14.58 -23.51 19.04
CA ALA A 193 13.55 -23.00 18.15
C ALA A 193 13.84 -23.34 16.68
N TYR A 194 12.81 -23.76 15.96
CA TYR A 194 12.87 -23.96 14.51
C TYR A 194 12.71 -22.60 13.80
N PRO A 195 13.75 -22.08 13.13
CA PRO A 195 13.72 -20.71 12.61
C PRO A 195 12.70 -20.51 11.48
N ALA A 196 12.37 -21.54 10.70
CA ALA A 196 11.45 -21.39 9.58
C ALA A 196 9.99 -21.15 10.00
N ASP A 197 9.61 -21.46 11.26
CA ASP A 197 8.25 -21.19 11.76
C ASP A 197 7.93 -19.70 11.88
N THR A 198 8.96 -18.85 12.05
CA THR A 198 8.79 -17.39 12.21
C THR A 198 9.08 -16.62 10.93
N VAL A 199 9.53 -17.30 9.86
CA VAL A 199 9.90 -16.67 8.58
C VAL A 199 8.77 -16.88 7.57
N SER A 200 8.08 -15.81 7.22
CA SER A 200 7.12 -15.83 6.11
C SER A 200 7.78 -15.40 4.81
N LEU A 201 7.60 -16.19 3.74
CA LEU A 201 8.11 -15.88 2.40
C LEU A 201 7.30 -14.79 1.69
N ARG A 202 6.10 -14.45 2.18
CA ARG A 202 5.14 -13.59 1.49
C ARG A 202 4.69 -12.37 2.28
N SER A 203 4.97 -12.36 3.57
CA SER A 203 4.53 -11.30 4.48
C SER A 203 5.62 -11.01 5.48
N VAL A 204 5.62 -9.79 5.98
CA VAL A 204 6.51 -9.35 7.06
C VAL A 204 6.32 -10.22 8.31
N THR A 205 5.09 -10.65 8.57
CA THR A 205 4.74 -11.57 9.68
C THR A 205 3.64 -12.54 9.25
N SER A 206 3.56 -13.71 9.87
CA SER A 206 2.44 -14.66 9.76
C SER A 206 1.25 -14.30 10.67
N ASP A 207 1.38 -13.26 11.49
CA ASP A 207 0.45 -12.92 12.57
C ASP A 207 -0.77 -12.17 12.05
N ASN A 208 -1.73 -12.89 11.49
CA ASN A 208 -3.02 -12.32 11.10
C ASN A 208 -3.91 -12.07 12.33
N PHE A 209 -4.74 -11.04 12.23
CA PHE A 209 -5.82 -10.77 13.18
C PHE A 209 -7.05 -11.60 12.81
N ILE A 210 -7.57 -12.34 13.79
CA ILE A 210 -8.80 -13.12 13.66
C ILE A 210 -10.00 -12.24 13.99
N ILE A 211 -11.03 -12.26 13.15
CA ILE A 211 -12.24 -11.47 13.33
C ILE A 211 -13.34 -12.36 13.90
N ILE A 212 -13.79 -12.02 15.10
CA ILE A 212 -14.76 -12.76 15.88
C ILE A 212 -16.06 -11.97 15.95
N ASN A 213 -17.10 -12.48 15.29
CA ASN A 213 -18.46 -11.99 15.44
C ASN A 213 -19.01 -12.45 16.79
N LEU A 214 -19.44 -11.50 17.64
CA LEU A 214 -20.05 -11.78 18.94
C LEU A 214 -21.54 -12.11 18.86
N GLY A 215 -22.14 -12.08 17.66
CA GLY A 215 -23.56 -12.28 17.44
C GLY A 215 -24.39 -11.02 17.70
N SER A 216 -25.68 -11.08 17.38
CA SER A 216 -26.64 -10.02 17.69
C SER A 216 -27.30 -10.23 19.04
N ASP A 217 -27.58 -9.15 19.76
CA ASP A 217 -28.48 -9.19 20.93
C ASP A 217 -29.96 -9.34 20.50
N LEU A 218 -30.23 -9.39 19.18
CA LEU A 218 -31.54 -9.59 18.58
C LEU A 218 -31.86 -11.10 18.48
N PRO A 219 -33.05 -11.55 18.87
CA PRO A 219 -33.41 -12.98 18.99
C PRO A 219 -33.60 -13.73 17.65
N SER A 220 -33.18 -13.17 16.51
CA SER A 220 -33.59 -13.66 15.17
C SER A 220 -32.47 -14.25 14.30
N GLU A 221 -31.19 -14.06 14.64
CA GLU A 221 -30.08 -14.54 13.79
C GLU A 221 -28.95 -15.16 14.62
N GLY A 222 -28.83 -16.49 14.56
CA GLY A 222 -27.74 -17.27 15.19
C GLY A 222 -28.04 -17.76 16.61
N ASP A 223 -27.27 -18.75 17.09
CA ASP A 223 -27.41 -19.28 18.47
C ASP A 223 -26.74 -18.39 19.54
N GLY A 224 -26.32 -17.19 19.16
CA GLY A 224 -25.62 -16.23 20.00
C GLY A 224 -24.16 -16.59 20.30
N ARG A 225 -23.59 -17.63 19.67
CA ARG A 225 -22.19 -18.01 19.91
C ARG A 225 -21.22 -17.15 19.11
N PRO A 226 -20.04 -16.85 19.69
CA PRO A 226 -18.95 -16.25 18.95
C PRO A 226 -18.51 -17.12 17.78
N GLU A 227 -18.43 -16.51 16.59
CA GLU A 227 -18.00 -17.17 15.36
C GLU A 227 -16.84 -16.40 14.73
N VAL A 228 -15.86 -17.13 14.21
CA VAL A 228 -14.79 -16.54 13.40
C VAL A 228 -15.32 -16.30 11.99
N ILE A 229 -15.33 -15.06 11.54
CA ILE A 229 -15.85 -14.67 10.21
C ILE A 229 -14.75 -14.36 9.21
N GLY A 230 -13.48 -14.29 9.62
CA GLY A 230 -12.39 -14.03 8.69
C GLY A 230 -11.11 -13.58 9.36
N GLU A 231 -10.16 -13.14 8.53
CA GLU A 231 -8.84 -12.69 8.97
C GLU A 231 -8.40 -11.42 8.23
N VAL A 232 -7.54 -10.63 8.87
CA VAL A 232 -6.88 -9.45 8.30
C VAL A 232 -5.40 -9.50 8.65
N ASP A 233 -4.52 -9.21 7.68
CA ASP A 233 -3.08 -9.18 7.94
C ASP A 233 -2.69 -8.08 8.93
N PHE A 234 -1.58 -8.31 9.63
CA PHE A 234 -1.02 -7.40 10.63
C PHE A 234 -0.95 -5.94 10.17
N SER A 235 -0.41 -5.71 8.96
CA SER A 235 -0.15 -4.35 8.43
C SER A 235 -1.43 -3.55 8.14
N SER A 236 -2.52 -4.26 7.82
CA SER A 236 -3.82 -3.69 7.48
C SER A 236 -4.77 -3.60 8.67
N ALA A 237 -4.50 -4.32 9.76
CA ALA A 237 -5.40 -4.47 10.90
C ALA A 237 -5.77 -3.12 11.53
N LEU A 238 -4.78 -2.27 11.83
CA LEU A 238 -5.00 -0.96 12.42
C LEU A 238 -5.81 0.00 11.53
N THR A 239 -5.84 -0.23 10.22
CA THR A 239 -6.66 0.57 9.29
C THR A 239 -8.03 -0.05 8.97
N THR A 240 -8.20 -1.35 9.17
CA THR A 240 -9.41 -2.08 8.74
C THR A 240 -10.32 -2.45 9.90
N VAL A 241 -9.73 -2.82 11.04
CA VAL A 241 -10.43 -3.34 12.23
C VAL A 241 -10.04 -2.58 13.50
N HIS A 242 -9.79 -1.28 13.37
CA HIS A 242 -9.65 -0.42 14.55
C HIS A 242 -10.97 -0.31 15.32
N PRO A 243 -10.93 0.05 16.62
CA PRO A 243 -12.15 0.34 17.37
C PRO A 243 -13.02 1.36 16.63
N LYS A 244 -14.33 1.14 16.58
CA LYS A 244 -15.33 1.96 15.86
C LYS A 244 -15.30 1.85 14.32
N ALA A 245 -14.46 0.99 13.75
CA ALA A 245 -14.51 0.71 12.32
C ALA A 245 -15.81 -0.01 11.94
N ILE A 246 -16.24 0.19 10.70
CA ILE A 246 -17.23 -0.65 10.03
C ILE A 246 -16.47 -1.63 9.15
N TYR A 247 -16.36 -2.87 9.62
CA TYR A 247 -15.81 -3.98 8.87
C TYR A 247 -16.87 -4.55 7.93
N LEU A 248 -16.54 -4.65 6.64
CA LEU A 248 -17.42 -5.21 5.62
C LEU A 248 -16.94 -6.62 5.24
N HIS A 249 -17.86 -7.57 5.24
CA HIS A 249 -17.59 -8.95 4.89
C HIS A 249 -18.71 -9.50 3.99
N GLN A 250 -18.41 -9.73 2.71
CA GLN A 250 -19.40 -10.17 1.71
C GLN A 250 -20.63 -9.22 1.61
N GLY A 251 -20.41 -7.91 1.82
CA GLY A 251 -21.49 -6.92 1.88
C GLY A 251 -22.21 -6.81 3.23
N GLN A 252 -22.03 -7.79 4.13
CA GLN A 252 -22.53 -7.72 5.50
C GLN A 252 -21.67 -6.74 6.31
N GLN A 253 -22.32 -5.90 7.12
CA GLN A 253 -21.65 -4.84 7.87
C GLN A 253 -21.51 -5.25 9.33
N TYR A 254 -20.33 -4.99 9.89
CA TYR A 254 -20.02 -5.24 11.30
C TYR A 254 -19.35 -4.03 11.93
N HIS A 255 -19.84 -3.61 13.09
CA HIS A 255 -19.16 -2.62 13.92
C HIS A 255 -18.08 -3.29 14.77
N VAL A 256 -16.86 -2.76 14.73
CA VAL A 256 -15.75 -3.24 15.56
C VAL A 256 -15.87 -2.65 16.97
N GLU A 257 -16.25 -3.48 17.92
CA GLU A 257 -16.39 -3.09 19.33
C GLU A 257 -15.03 -2.99 20.01
N ARG A 258 -14.14 -3.94 19.75
CA ARG A 258 -12.85 -4.05 20.43
C ARG A 258 -11.80 -4.67 19.53
N LEU A 259 -10.63 -4.05 19.50
CA LEU A 259 -9.42 -4.63 18.94
C LEU A 259 -8.50 -5.06 20.08
N ASP A 260 -8.24 -6.36 20.17
CA ASP A 260 -7.25 -6.95 21.05
C ASP A 260 -5.95 -7.10 20.26
N PHE A 261 -5.03 -6.16 20.48
CA PHE A 261 -3.79 -6.12 19.72
C PHE A 261 -2.87 -7.28 20.11
N ASP A 262 -2.75 -7.57 21.40
CA ASP A 262 -1.82 -8.58 21.93
C ASP A 262 -2.26 -10.00 21.52
N GLU A 263 -3.54 -10.29 21.64
CA GLU A 263 -4.11 -11.61 21.29
C GLU A 263 -4.46 -11.76 19.80
N ARG A 264 -4.21 -10.72 18.98
CA ARG A 264 -4.52 -10.68 17.54
C ARG A 264 -5.99 -10.97 17.23
N LYS A 265 -6.92 -10.37 17.98
CA LYS A 265 -8.37 -10.61 17.84
C LYS A 265 -9.14 -9.30 17.66
N ALA A 266 -10.03 -9.24 16.68
CA ALA A 266 -10.98 -8.15 16.51
C ALA A 266 -12.39 -8.66 16.79
N TYR A 267 -13.07 -8.05 17.75
CA TYR A 267 -14.43 -8.40 18.16
C TYR A 267 -15.41 -7.47 17.50
N VAL A 268 -16.37 -8.05 16.78
CA VAL A 268 -17.29 -7.31 15.93
C VAL A 268 -18.74 -7.74 16.17
N ARG A 269 -19.67 -6.84 15.87
CA ARG A 269 -21.10 -7.12 15.91
C ARG A 269 -21.80 -6.70 14.63
N PRO A 270 -22.84 -7.43 14.18
CA PRO A 270 -23.60 -7.03 13.02
C PRO A 270 -24.23 -5.65 13.23
N VAL A 271 -24.24 -4.83 12.20
CA VAL A 271 -24.84 -3.49 12.22
C VAL A 271 -25.48 -3.21 10.87
N ASP A 272 -26.42 -2.26 10.82
CA ASP A 272 -26.95 -1.71 9.58
C ASP A 272 -26.80 -0.18 9.63
N VAL A 273 -25.82 0.34 8.89
CA VAL A 273 -25.54 1.76 8.76
C VAL A 273 -25.49 2.19 7.30
N ASP A 274 -25.64 3.49 7.06
CA ASP A 274 -25.58 4.09 5.72
C ASP A 274 -24.18 4.60 5.35
N TYR A 275 -23.15 4.27 6.13
CA TYR A 275 -21.76 4.68 5.91
C TYR A 275 -20.76 3.54 6.09
N TYR A 276 -19.58 3.69 5.52
CA TYR A 276 -18.39 2.88 5.82
C TYR A 276 -17.30 3.76 6.44
N THR A 277 -16.29 3.14 7.04
CA THR A 277 -15.16 3.85 7.66
C THR A 277 -13.90 3.72 6.82
N ASP A 278 -13.12 4.80 6.77
CA ASP A 278 -11.79 4.82 6.16
C ASP A 278 -10.79 5.47 7.11
N ALA A 279 -9.66 4.81 7.35
CA ALA A 279 -8.72 5.21 8.40
C ALA A 279 -7.76 6.32 7.94
N ILE A 280 -7.46 7.24 8.84
CA ILE A 280 -6.48 8.32 8.64
C ILE A 280 -5.15 7.86 9.24
N ARG A 281 -4.19 7.57 8.36
CA ARG A 281 -2.83 7.16 8.71
C ARG A 281 -1.87 8.33 8.51
N TYR A 282 -1.06 8.60 9.52
CA TYR A 282 0.08 9.50 9.43
C TYR A 282 1.37 8.71 9.31
N THR A 283 2.32 9.28 8.56
CA THR A 283 3.62 8.67 8.31
C THR A 283 4.72 9.71 8.49
N GLN A 284 5.78 9.34 9.20
CA GLN A 284 7.02 10.09 9.33
C GLN A 284 8.17 9.21 8.87
N VAL A 285 9.20 9.85 8.31
CA VAL A 285 10.39 9.17 7.80
C VAL A 285 11.61 9.81 8.44
N ARG A 286 12.51 8.97 8.95
CA ARG A 286 13.81 9.38 9.51
C ARG A 286 14.92 8.74 8.70
N VAL A 287 15.88 9.53 8.25
CA VAL A 287 17.08 9.02 7.55
C VAL A 287 18.03 8.40 8.56
N LEU A 288 18.36 7.13 8.35
CA LEU A 288 19.33 6.38 9.15
C LEU A 288 20.72 6.52 8.53
N GLU A 289 20.82 6.22 7.25
CA GLU A 289 22.07 6.23 6.49
C GLU A 289 21.84 6.82 5.09
N ILE A 290 22.83 7.54 4.58
CA ILE A 290 22.82 8.06 3.20
C ILE A 290 23.87 7.26 2.43
N ALA A 291 23.43 6.53 1.41
CA ALA A 291 24.30 5.77 0.53
C ALA A 291 24.98 6.69 -0.49
N ASP A 292 24.20 7.49 -1.21
CA ASP A 292 24.71 8.56 -2.08
C ASP A 292 23.87 9.82 -1.97
N GLU A 293 24.51 10.99 -2.09
CA GLU A 293 23.88 12.31 -2.16
C GLU A 293 24.57 13.15 -3.23
N GLU A 294 23.77 13.87 -4.02
CA GLU A 294 24.28 14.81 -5.01
C GLU A 294 23.40 16.07 -5.07
N ARG A 295 24.03 17.24 -5.20
CA ARG A 295 23.31 18.46 -5.53
C ARG A 295 22.81 18.43 -6.97
N ILE A 296 21.58 18.85 -7.17
CA ILE A 296 20.92 18.88 -8.48
C ILE A 296 20.65 20.32 -8.91
N ALA A 297 20.03 20.50 -10.08
CA ALA A 297 19.63 21.82 -10.54
C ALA A 297 18.66 22.51 -9.55
N GLY A 298 18.83 23.82 -9.41
CA GLY A 298 18.20 24.61 -8.36
C GLY A 298 18.84 24.39 -6.97
N PRO A 299 18.45 25.16 -5.95
CA PRO A 299 18.85 24.89 -4.56
C PRO A 299 18.17 23.62 -4.05
N ALA A 300 18.70 22.46 -4.43
CA ALA A 300 18.15 21.14 -4.13
C ALA A 300 19.22 20.04 -4.16
N ALA A 301 18.92 18.92 -3.51
CA ALA A 301 19.75 17.72 -3.55
C ALA A 301 18.88 16.47 -3.77
N ARG A 302 19.46 15.45 -4.40
CA ARG A 302 18.91 14.10 -4.45
C ARG A 302 19.74 13.19 -3.56
N ALA A 303 19.11 12.28 -2.87
CA ALA A 303 19.80 11.27 -2.07
C ALA A 303 19.01 9.97 -2.03
N HIS A 304 19.71 8.90 -1.65
CA HIS A 304 19.10 7.61 -1.40
C HIS A 304 19.84 6.87 -0.28
N GLY A 305 19.14 6.00 0.43
CA GLY A 305 19.71 5.24 1.54
C GLY A 305 18.66 4.63 2.45
N ASP A 306 19.07 4.29 3.67
CA ASP A 306 18.25 3.62 4.66
C ASP A 306 17.44 4.62 5.49
N VAL A 307 16.18 4.28 5.69
CA VAL A 307 15.23 5.07 6.46
C VAL A 307 14.44 4.23 7.44
N LEU A 308 14.00 4.88 8.52
CA LEU A 308 12.98 4.37 9.42
C LEU A 308 11.66 5.07 9.14
N VAL A 309 10.67 4.31 8.71
CA VAL A 309 9.31 4.76 8.48
C VAL A 309 8.47 4.45 9.71
N ARG A 310 7.90 5.48 10.32
CA ARG A 310 6.99 5.35 11.46
C ARG A 310 5.60 5.77 11.03
N SER A 311 4.60 4.93 11.25
CA SER A 311 3.21 5.23 10.89
C SER A 311 2.24 4.98 12.05
N GLN A 312 1.23 5.83 12.18
CA GLN A 312 0.19 5.69 13.19
C GLN A 312 -1.18 6.01 12.60
N VAL A 313 -2.19 5.23 12.99
CA VAL A 313 -3.59 5.53 12.68
C VAL A 313 -4.13 6.41 13.81
N ILE A 314 -4.41 7.68 13.50
CA ILE A 314 -4.86 8.67 14.49
C ILE A 314 -6.36 8.97 14.45
N GLY A 315 -7.05 8.40 13.47
CA GLY A 315 -8.48 8.65 13.29
C GLY A 315 -9.04 7.92 12.09
N PHE A 316 -10.29 8.23 11.78
CA PHE A 316 -11.01 7.68 10.63
C PHE A 316 -12.11 8.65 10.18
N LYS A 317 -12.49 8.55 8.91
CA LYS A 317 -13.64 9.24 8.31
C LYS A 317 -14.80 8.27 8.18
N LYS A 318 -16.02 8.78 8.31
CA LYS A 318 -17.28 8.10 8.01
C LYS A 318 -17.77 8.60 6.66
N ILE A 319 -17.82 7.70 5.69
CA ILE A 319 -18.14 8.03 4.30
C ILE A 319 -19.47 7.39 3.96
N LYS A 320 -20.45 8.19 3.56
CA LYS A 320 -21.78 7.71 3.23
C LYS A 320 -21.75 6.86 1.95
N PHE A 321 -22.42 5.72 1.98
CA PHE A 321 -22.58 4.90 0.79
C PHE A 321 -23.30 5.69 -0.32
N PHE A 322 -22.95 5.41 -1.58
CA PHE A 322 -23.48 6.00 -2.81
C PHE A 322 -23.12 7.47 -3.05
N THR A 323 -23.21 8.33 -2.04
CA THR A 323 -22.88 9.76 -2.20
C THR A 323 -21.40 10.06 -2.01
N ASN A 324 -20.65 9.18 -1.34
CA ASN A 324 -19.25 9.37 -0.96
C ASN A 324 -19.01 10.66 -0.16
N GLU A 325 -20.06 11.18 0.50
CA GLU A 325 -19.98 12.36 1.34
C GLU A 325 -19.36 11.98 2.69
N ASN A 326 -18.42 12.79 3.17
CA ASN A 326 -17.92 12.67 4.53
C ASN A 326 -19.00 13.16 5.51
N VAL A 327 -19.53 12.26 6.32
CA VAL A 327 -20.59 12.53 7.30
C VAL A 327 -20.07 12.66 8.74
N GLY A 328 -18.76 12.53 8.93
CA GLY A 328 -18.10 12.76 10.21
C GLY A 328 -16.77 12.03 10.32
N ASP A 329 -16.07 12.28 11.42
CA ASP A 329 -14.79 11.66 11.73
C ASP A 329 -14.76 11.14 13.17
N GLY A 330 -13.72 10.38 13.49
CA GLY A 330 -13.45 9.94 14.84
C GLY A 330 -11.95 9.88 15.10
N LYS A 331 -11.56 10.22 16.33
CA LYS A 331 -10.16 10.14 16.78
C LYS A 331 -9.84 8.75 17.32
N LEU A 332 -8.61 8.32 17.09
CA LEU A 332 -8.07 7.05 17.53
C LEU A 332 -6.66 7.26 18.10
N GLU A 333 -6.32 6.44 19.08
CA GLU A 333 -4.97 6.36 19.65
C GLU A 333 -4.53 4.90 19.53
N LEU A 334 -4.04 4.54 18.35
CA LEU A 334 -3.54 3.19 18.05
C LEU A 334 -2.02 3.13 18.18
N PRO A 335 -1.42 1.96 18.43
CA PRO A 335 0.03 1.84 18.49
C PRO A 335 0.70 2.29 17.19
N GLU A 336 1.91 2.83 17.33
CA GLU A 336 2.77 3.18 16.21
C GLU A 336 3.37 1.91 15.60
N ASN A 337 3.55 1.91 14.29
CA ASN A 337 4.23 0.85 13.55
C ASN A 337 5.50 1.41 12.91
N GLU A 338 6.63 0.77 13.17
CA GLU A 338 7.93 1.13 12.64
C GLU A 338 8.40 0.13 11.59
N MET A 339 9.03 0.61 10.52
CA MET A 339 9.53 -0.19 9.42
C MET A 339 10.87 0.36 8.94
N HIS A 340 11.91 -0.45 9.04
CA HIS A 340 13.21 -0.16 8.44
C HIS A 340 13.13 -0.48 6.95
N THR A 341 13.50 0.44 6.07
CA THR A 341 13.46 0.23 4.62
C THR A 341 14.40 1.18 3.88
N THR A 342 14.44 1.11 2.55
CA THR A 342 15.22 2.03 1.72
C THR A 342 14.32 3.10 1.10
N ALA A 343 14.89 4.29 0.86
CA ALA A 343 14.17 5.38 0.22
C ALA A 343 15.06 6.22 -0.69
N PHE A 344 14.46 6.71 -1.77
CA PHE A 344 14.95 7.84 -2.54
C PHE A 344 14.26 9.11 -2.05
N TRP A 345 14.99 10.22 -1.94
CA TRP A 345 14.37 11.51 -1.64
C TRP A 345 15.03 12.67 -2.36
N ILE A 346 14.23 13.73 -2.51
CA ILE A 346 14.67 15.03 -3.01
C ILE A 346 14.54 16.03 -1.87
N THR A 347 15.63 16.68 -1.51
CA THR A 347 15.63 17.81 -0.59
C THR A 347 15.44 19.11 -1.35
N LEU A 348 14.40 19.86 -0.99
CA LEU A 348 14.21 21.23 -1.44
C LEU A 348 14.91 22.16 -0.43
N GLU A 349 15.99 22.82 -0.83
CA GLU A 349 16.70 23.72 0.09
C GLU A 349 15.92 25.01 0.31
N ARG A 350 16.19 25.67 1.44
CA ARG A 350 15.47 26.88 1.85
C ARG A 350 15.47 27.96 0.76
N ALA A 351 16.60 28.14 0.08
CA ALA A 351 16.75 29.13 -0.98
C ALA A 351 15.81 28.88 -2.18
N LEU A 352 15.46 27.61 -2.46
CA LEU A 352 14.47 27.28 -3.49
C LEU A 352 13.09 27.74 -3.07
N LEU A 353 12.68 27.43 -1.84
CA LEU A 353 11.36 27.77 -1.31
C LEU A 353 11.17 29.27 -1.11
N GLU A 354 12.19 29.99 -0.63
CA GLU A 354 12.13 31.44 -0.44
C GLU A 354 11.99 32.20 -1.78
N ALA A 355 12.57 31.66 -2.85
CA ALA A 355 12.50 32.24 -4.19
C ALA A 355 11.14 32.03 -4.88
N LEU A 356 10.22 31.26 -4.29
CA LEU A 356 8.89 31.00 -4.83
C LEU A 356 7.92 32.17 -4.55
N PRO A 357 7.23 32.73 -5.56
CA PRO A 357 6.31 33.86 -5.42
C PRO A 357 4.92 33.43 -4.91
N PHE A 358 4.89 32.55 -3.92
CA PHE A 358 3.68 31.97 -3.34
C PHE A 358 3.67 32.14 -1.82
N PRO A 359 2.51 32.31 -1.17
CA PRO A 359 2.39 32.25 0.28
C PRO A 359 2.71 30.83 0.80
N LEU A 360 2.94 30.72 2.11
CA LEU A 360 3.31 29.47 2.78
C LEU A 360 2.36 28.31 2.46
N SER A 361 1.04 28.55 2.57
CA SER A 361 0.00 27.55 2.29
C SER A 361 0.12 26.96 0.88
N ASP A 362 0.40 27.81 -0.11
CA ASP A 362 0.49 27.42 -1.51
C ASP A 362 1.80 26.67 -1.78
N ARG A 363 2.90 27.07 -1.14
CA ARG A 363 4.18 26.35 -1.21
C ARG A 363 4.01 24.93 -0.65
N GLN A 364 3.42 24.80 0.54
CA GLN A 364 3.16 23.50 1.17
C GLN A 364 2.24 22.65 0.29
N SER A 365 1.14 23.23 -0.19
CA SER A 365 0.23 22.51 -1.10
C SER A 365 0.95 22.04 -2.37
N GLY A 366 1.80 22.89 -2.95
CA GLY A 366 2.67 22.56 -4.09
C GLY A 366 3.65 21.43 -3.82
N ILE A 367 4.26 21.36 -2.63
CA ILE A 367 5.15 20.27 -2.19
C ILE A 367 4.39 18.93 -2.15
N PHE A 368 3.23 18.89 -1.49
CA PHE A 368 2.40 17.68 -1.45
C PHE A 368 1.85 17.31 -2.84
N GLY A 369 1.50 18.31 -3.64
CA GLY A 369 1.06 18.12 -5.02
C GLY A 369 2.15 17.56 -5.92
N LEU A 370 3.38 18.02 -5.75
CA LEU A 370 4.56 17.52 -6.44
C LEU A 370 4.84 16.07 -6.03
N LEU A 371 4.84 15.75 -4.74
CA LEU A 371 5.07 14.38 -4.26
C LEU A 371 4.05 13.39 -4.84
N TYR A 372 2.78 13.78 -4.90
CA TYR A 372 1.72 12.97 -5.50
C TYR A 372 1.97 12.65 -6.99
N ALA A 373 2.45 13.66 -7.74
CA ALA A 373 2.80 13.50 -9.14
C ALA A 373 4.10 12.68 -9.34
N LEU A 374 5.09 12.87 -8.45
CA LEU A 374 6.33 12.09 -8.41
C LEU A 374 6.04 10.62 -8.15
N GLU A 375 5.19 10.30 -7.18
CA GLU A 375 4.76 8.92 -6.88
C GLU A 375 4.19 8.25 -8.13
N SER A 376 3.27 8.92 -8.83
CA SER A 376 2.61 8.37 -10.01
C SER A 376 3.61 8.08 -11.15
N MET A 377 4.58 8.98 -11.35
CA MET A 377 5.64 8.79 -12.35
C MET A 377 6.69 7.79 -11.91
N ALA A 378 7.00 7.70 -10.63
CA ALA A 378 7.90 6.71 -10.07
C ALA A 378 7.32 5.32 -10.26
N THR A 379 6.04 5.08 -9.93
CA THR A 379 5.34 3.81 -10.17
C THR A 379 5.39 3.43 -11.66
N LEU A 380 5.19 4.39 -12.57
CA LEU A 380 5.26 4.15 -14.01
C LEU A 380 6.67 3.79 -14.49
N LEU A 381 7.70 4.51 -14.02
CA LEU A 381 9.09 4.29 -14.42
C LEU A 381 9.68 3.00 -13.83
N LEU A 382 9.36 2.73 -12.56
CA LEU A 382 9.71 1.50 -11.87
C LEU A 382 8.88 0.32 -12.34
N MET A 383 7.75 0.57 -12.99
CA MET A 383 6.90 -0.51 -13.48
C MET A 383 6.46 -1.41 -12.30
N CYS A 384 6.04 -0.79 -11.19
CA CYS A 384 5.63 -1.47 -9.95
C CYS A 384 4.15 -1.25 -9.62
N ASP A 385 3.60 -1.97 -8.62
CA ASP A 385 2.30 -1.61 -8.07
C ASP A 385 2.44 -0.33 -7.21
N ARG A 386 1.42 0.53 -7.21
CA ARG A 386 1.41 1.72 -6.36
C ARG A 386 1.56 1.38 -4.88
N ARG A 387 1.07 0.21 -4.45
CA ARG A 387 1.16 -0.25 -3.05
C ARG A 387 2.58 -0.62 -2.63
N ASP A 388 3.47 -0.87 -3.59
CA ASP A 388 4.86 -1.24 -3.32
C ASP A 388 5.74 0.00 -3.05
N LEU A 389 5.23 1.20 -3.34
CA LEU A 389 5.92 2.48 -3.14
C LEU A 389 5.15 3.37 -2.16
N GLY A 390 5.75 3.66 -1.02
CA GLY A 390 5.24 4.62 -0.05
C GLY A 390 5.80 6.02 -0.26
N THR A 391 5.10 7.02 0.27
CA THR A 391 5.51 8.42 0.16
C THR A 391 5.35 9.17 1.47
N ALA A 392 6.25 10.10 1.75
CA ALA A 392 6.11 11.02 2.86
C ALA A 392 6.81 12.35 2.59
N VAL A 393 6.38 13.41 3.27
CA VAL A 393 7.13 14.66 3.37
C VAL A 393 7.71 14.73 4.78
N GLY A 394 8.99 15.05 4.90
CA GLY A 394 9.63 15.28 6.19
C GLY A 394 10.63 16.43 6.11
N GLU A 395 11.19 16.81 7.25
CA GLU A 395 12.23 17.84 7.35
C GLU A 395 13.62 17.23 7.12
N ARG A 396 14.53 17.96 6.48
CA ARG A 396 15.94 17.53 6.37
C ARG A 396 16.54 17.40 7.77
N PRO A 397 17.11 16.23 8.12
CA PRO A 397 17.75 16.08 9.42
C PRO A 397 19.06 16.90 9.48
N PRO A 398 19.45 17.41 10.66
CA PRO A 398 20.71 18.16 10.81
C PRO A 398 21.96 17.31 10.50
N SER A 399 21.87 15.98 10.70
CA SER A 399 22.81 14.98 10.15
C SER A 399 22.15 13.59 10.16
N PRO A 400 22.60 12.64 9.30
CA PRO A 400 22.10 11.26 9.30
C PRO A 400 22.29 10.59 10.66
N GLY A 401 21.33 9.75 11.08
CA GLY A 401 21.44 8.98 12.32
C GLY A 401 21.29 9.77 13.63
N VAL A 402 21.12 11.10 13.57
CA VAL A 402 20.80 11.89 14.77
C VAL A 402 19.37 11.59 15.21
N GLU A 403 19.21 11.18 16.48
CA GLU A 403 17.92 11.09 17.15
C GLU A 403 17.25 12.46 17.16
N THR A 404 16.43 12.69 16.15
CA THR A 404 15.54 13.83 16.10
C THR A 404 14.27 13.43 16.85
N THR A 405 13.78 14.28 17.74
CA THR A 405 12.54 14.01 18.47
C THR A 405 11.41 13.80 17.48
N TRP A 406 10.82 12.61 17.53
CA TRP A 406 9.62 12.32 16.76
C TRP A 406 8.52 13.31 17.12
N GLN A 407 7.83 13.83 16.11
CA GLN A 407 6.65 14.64 16.38
C GLN A 407 5.51 13.71 16.76
N GLU A 408 4.89 13.94 17.92
CA GLU A 408 3.69 13.21 18.31
C GLU A 408 2.61 13.38 17.25
N PHE A 409 2.02 12.28 16.80
CA PHE A 409 0.92 12.34 15.85
C PHE A 409 -0.34 12.77 16.60
N THR A 410 -0.72 14.04 16.43
CA THR A 410 -1.94 14.58 17.05
C THR A 410 -2.94 14.96 15.98
N THR A 411 -4.24 14.82 16.28
CA THR A 411 -5.31 15.33 15.41
C THR A 411 -5.31 16.86 15.22
N ALA A 412 -4.48 17.61 15.96
CA ALA A 412 -4.27 19.04 15.68
C ALA A 412 -3.44 19.27 14.41
N THR A 413 -2.68 18.26 13.95
CA THR A 413 -1.90 18.33 12.70
C THR A 413 -2.75 18.34 11.42
N THR A 414 -4.07 18.11 11.52
CA THR A 414 -5.03 18.31 10.42
C THR A 414 -5.61 19.74 10.37
N ASP A 415 -5.34 20.60 11.36
CA ASP A 415 -5.80 21.98 11.32
C ASP A 415 -4.92 22.79 10.35
N PRO A 416 -5.46 23.27 9.21
CA PRO A 416 -4.68 24.04 8.23
C PRO A 416 -4.09 25.32 8.83
N THR A 417 -4.66 25.81 9.95
CA THR A 417 -4.22 27.04 10.63
C THR A 417 -3.00 26.84 11.53
N GLN A 418 -2.62 25.58 11.82
CA GLN A 418 -1.48 25.23 12.69
C GLN A 418 -0.35 24.53 11.93
N MET A 419 -0.33 24.63 10.59
CA MET A 419 0.71 24.01 9.76
C MET A 419 2.09 24.62 10.04
N LYS A 420 3.01 23.78 10.53
CA LYS A 420 4.42 24.14 10.73
C LYS A 420 5.10 24.31 9.37
N GLU A 421 5.79 25.43 9.18
CA GLU A 421 6.62 25.67 7.99
C GLU A 421 7.72 24.60 7.89
N PHE A 422 7.86 23.98 6.71
CA PHE A 422 9.02 23.16 6.41
C PHE A 422 10.18 24.08 6.04
N PHE A 423 11.36 23.84 6.63
CA PHE A 423 12.53 24.67 6.40
C PHE A 423 13.29 24.21 5.15
N GLU A 424 13.61 22.92 5.08
CA GLU A 424 14.21 22.18 3.97
C GLU A 424 13.50 20.82 3.83
N PRO A 425 12.34 20.76 3.15
CA PRO A 425 11.56 19.53 3.07
C PRO A 425 12.23 18.49 2.19
N ASN A 426 12.24 17.26 2.69
CA ASN A 426 12.54 16.04 1.96
C ASN A 426 11.24 15.42 1.43
N LEU A 427 11.22 15.14 0.13
CA LEU A 427 10.17 14.39 -0.57
C LEU A 427 10.60 12.93 -0.69
N TYR A 428 10.10 12.06 0.19
CA TYR A 428 10.50 10.65 0.25
C TYR A 428 9.62 9.77 -0.64
N LEU A 429 10.26 8.91 -1.42
CA LEU A 429 9.70 7.74 -2.11
C LEU A 429 10.41 6.51 -1.54
N TYR A 430 9.71 5.70 -0.76
CA TYR A 430 10.31 4.58 0.00
C TYR A 430 9.65 3.25 -0.35
N ASP A 431 10.40 2.17 -0.23
CA ASP A 431 9.89 0.82 -0.46
C ASP A 431 8.87 0.47 0.63
N ALA A 432 7.65 0.07 0.26
CA ALA A 432 6.58 -0.27 1.21
C ALA A 432 6.76 -1.66 1.86
N TYR A 433 8.01 -2.13 1.95
CA TYR A 433 8.40 -3.42 2.52
C TYR A 433 9.60 -3.25 3.46
N PRO A 434 9.64 -3.98 4.58
CA PRO A 434 10.82 -4.03 5.45
C PRO A 434 12.08 -4.49 4.73
N GLY A 435 13.19 -3.83 5.03
CA GLY A 435 14.50 -4.00 4.38
C GLY A 435 14.57 -3.52 2.92
N GLY A 436 13.45 -3.09 2.34
CA GLY A 436 13.37 -2.63 0.95
C GLY A 436 13.34 -3.74 -0.09
N ILE A 437 12.79 -3.42 -1.27
CA ILE A 437 12.71 -4.30 -2.44
C ILE A 437 13.54 -3.77 -3.62
N GLY A 438 14.20 -2.63 -3.44
CA GLY A 438 15.25 -2.13 -4.32
C GLY A 438 14.80 -1.06 -5.31
N PHE A 439 13.78 -0.25 -5.00
CA PHE A 439 13.38 0.85 -5.90
C PHE A 439 14.18 2.13 -5.70
N SER A 440 14.70 2.33 -4.49
CA SER A 440 15.45 3.52 -4.08
C SER A 440 16.59 3.88 -5.06
N GLU A 441 17.52 2.96 -5.31
CA GLU A 441 18.68 3.20 -6.18
C GLU A 441 18.29 3.44 -7.65
N PRO A 442 17.40 2.64 -8.28
CA PRO A 442 16.88 2.94 -9.61
C PRO A 442 16.30 4.35 -9.73
N LEU A 443 15.45 4.77 -8.77
CA LEU A 443 14.88 6.13 -8.74
C LEU A 443 15.96 7.19 -8.64
N TYR A 444 16.96 6.98 -7.78
CA TYR A 444 18.12 7.85 -7.68
C TYR A 444 18.79 8.02 -9.04
N ARG A 445 19.11 6.91 -9.73
CA ARG A 445 19.79 6.94 -11.03
C ARG A 445 18.96 7.62 -12.14
N VAL A 446 17.65 7.39 -12.18
CA VAL A 446 16.75 7.92 -13.24
C VAL A 446 16.06 9.25 -12.88
N HIS A 447 16.48 9.93 -11.80
CA HIS A 447 15.80 11.12 -11.28
C HIS A 447 15.54 12.22 -12.33
N ASP A 448 16.48 12.47 -13.26
CA ASP A 448 16.30 13.46 -14.34
C ASP A 448 15.13 13.12 -15.26
N LEU A 449 14.91 11.83 -15.52
CA LEU A 449 13.77 11.36 -16.29
C LEU A 449 12.49 11.50 -15.46
N LEU A 450 12.53 11.14 -14.17
CA LEU A 450 11.41 11.29 -13.25
C LEU A 450 10.93 12.75 -13.20
N LEU A 451 11.81 13.71 -12.92
CA LEU A 451 11.48 15.14 -12.84
C LEU A 451 10.88 15.68 -14.15
N ARG A 452 11.50 15.35 -15.30
CA ARG A 452 10.99 15.79 -16.61
C ARG A 452 9.61 15.23 -16.91
N ARG A 453 9.37 13.94 -16.67
CA ARG A 453 8.06 13.30 -16.91
C ARG A 453 6.99 13.82 -15.95
N THR A 454 7.35 14.07 -14.69
CA THR A 454 6.44 14.70 -13.72
C THR A 454 6.07 16.12 -14.16
N ARG A 455 7.01 16.90 -14.68
CA ARG A 455 6.72 18.22 -15.25
C ARG A 455 5.79 18.14 -16.46
N GLU A 456 6.05 17.23 -17.39
CA GLU A 456 5.18 16.99 -18.56
C GLU A 456 3.75 16.64 -18.13
N LEU A 457 3.60 15.73 -17.16
CA LEU A 457 2.30 15.33 -16.61
C LEU A 457 1.52 16.53 -16.05
N ILE A 458 2.15 17.32 -15.17
CA ILE A 458 1.46 18.44 -14.52
C ILE A 458 1.13 19.54 -15.53
N ALA A 459 2.05 19.86 -16.44
CA ALA A 459 1.87 20.91 -17.43
C ALA A 459 0.81 20.57 -18.49
N ALA A 460 0.73 19.31 -18.90
CA ALA A 460 -0.24 18.85 -19.91
C ALA A 460 -1.68 18.74 -19.36
N CYS A 461 -1.84 18.62 -18.04
CA CYS A 461 -3.16 18.53 -17.43
C CYS A 461 -3.97 19.84 -17.65
N PRO A 462 -5.23 19.79 -18.13
CA PRO A 462 -6.01 20.99 -18.40
C PRO A 462 -6.61 21.67 -17.16
N CYS A 463 -6.46 21.09 -15.95
CA CYS A 463 -7.02 21.67 -14.74
C CYS A 463 -6.35 23.00 -14.37
N GLU A 464 -7.09 23.91 -13.75
CA GLU A 464 -6.56 25.20 -13.27
C GLU A 464 -5.73 25.02 -11.99
N SER A 465 -6.38 24.59 -10.90
CA SER A 465 -5.75 24.53 -9.56
C SER A 465 -5.01 23.23 -9.25
N GLY A 466 -5.45 22.13 -9.86
CA GLY A 466 -4.99 20.78 -9.54
C GLY A 466 -6.15 19.79 -9.54
N CYS A 467 -5.88 18.55 -9.96
CA CYS A 467 -6.88 17.48 -9.96
C CYS A 467 -6.23 16.14 -9.63
N PRO A 468 -7.03 15.09 -9.33
CA PRO A 468 -6.52 13.76 -9.06
C PRO A 468 -5.62 13.20 -10.16
N SER A 469 -5.64 13.75 -11.38
CA SER A 469 -4.84 13.30 -12.52
C SER A 469 -3.47 13.96 -12.65
N CYS A 470 -3.13 14.93 -11.79
CA CYS A 470 -1.83 15.60 -11.79
C CYS A 470 -1.26 15.74 -10.37
N VAL A 471 -1.61 16.82 -9.67
CA VAL A 471 -1.11 17.16 -8.32
C VAL A 471 -2.04 16.66 -7.20
N GLY A 472 -2.99 15.79 -7.52
CA GLY A 472 -3.94 15.20 -6.57
C GLY A 472 -5.23 16.01 -6.39
N PRO A 473 -6.22 15.47 -5.65
CA PRO A 473 -7.53 16.10 -5.47
C PRO A 473 -7.40 17.48 -4.81
N ALA A 474 -8.21 18.43 -5.28
CA ALA A 474 -8.20 19.83 -4.85
C ALA A 474 -8.69 20.05 -3.40
N GLY A 475 -9.36 19.08 -2.78
CA GLY A 475 -10.14 19.22 -1.54
C GLY A 475 -9.54 20.15 -0.47
N GLU A 476 -8.51 19.71 0.25
CA GLU A 476 -7.84 20.49 1.31
C GLU A 476 -6.67 21.34 0.76
N LYS A 477 -6.57 21.50 -0.57
CA LYS A 477 -5.41 22.09 -1.25
C LYS A 477 -5.69 23.52 -1.68
N SER A 478 -4.63 24.31 -1.81
CA SER A 478 -4.73 25.69 -2.29
C SER A 478 -5.16 25.75 -3.76
N GLU A 479 -5.86 26.82 -4.15
CA GLU A 479 -6.21 27.11 -5.55
C GLU A 479 -4.98 27.20 -6.47
N ARG A 480 -3.78 27.42 -5.92
CA ARG A 480 -2.53 27.56 -6.68
C ARG A 480 -1.58 26.37 -6.57
N THR A 481 -2.09 25.21 -6.13
CA THR A 481 -1.29 23.98 -5.94
C THR A 481 -0.50 23.60 -7.18
N LYS A 482 -1.16 23.57 -8.35
CA LYS A 482 -0.53 23.22 -9.63
C LYS A 482 0.58 24.19 -10.02
N GLU A 483 0.33 25.49 -9.89
CA GLU A 483 1.31 26.55 -10.20
C GLU A 483 2.55 26.43 -9.29
N ALA A 484 2.33 26.24 -7.99
CA ALA A 484 3.42 26.09 -7.02
C ALA A 484 4.26 24.82 -7.30
N ALA A 485 3.61 23.69 -7.60
CA ALA A 485 4.30 22.44 -7.95
C ALA A 485 5.14 22.59 -9.25
N LEU A 486 4.60 23.26 -10.28
CA LEU A 486 5.33 23.53 -11.52
C LEU A 486 6.54 24.45 -11.29
N ALA A 487 6.36 25.52 -10.50
CA ALA A 487 7.45 26.44 -10.19
C ALA A 487 8.60 25.76 -9.42
N ILE A 488 8.30 24.79 -8.56
CA ILE A 488 9.32 23.94 -7.93
C ILE A 488 10.02 23.10 -9.01
N LEU A 489 9.28 22.38 -9.84
CA LEU A 489 9.84 21.51 -10.89
C LEU A 489 10.70 22.26 -11.92
N GLU A 490 10.29 23.46 -12.32
CA GLU A 490 11.06 24.27 -13.26
C GLU A 490 12.44 24.61 -12.72
N ARG A 491 12.56 24.86 -11.41
CA ARG A 491 13.85 25.09 -10.75
C ARG A 491 14.67 23.81 -10.64
N LEU A 492 14.01 22.66 -10.42
CA LEU A 492 14.67 21.35 -10.34
C LEU A 492 15.13 20.81 -11.70
N CYS A 493 14.59 21.33 -12.81
CA CYS A 493 14.95 20.93 -14.18
C CYS A 493 15.81 21.97 -14.92
N ALA A 494 16.24 23.03 -14.24
CA ALA A 494 16.85 24.23 -14.83
C ALA A 494 18.28 24.03 -15.35
#